data_AF-A0A2H6HCQ8-F1
#
_entry.id   AF-A0A2H6HCQ8-F1
#
_cell.length_a   1.000
_cell.length_b   1.000
_cell.length_c   1.000
_cell.angle_alpha   90.00
_cell.angle_beta   90.00
_cell.angle_gamma   90.00
#
_symmetry.space_group_name_H-M   'P 1'
#
loop_
_entity.id
_entity.type
_entity.pdbx_description
1 polymer ?
#
loop_
_entity_poly.entity_id
_entity_poly.type
_entity_poly.pdbx_seq_one_letter_code
_entity_poly.pdbx_strand_id
1 'polypeptide(L)' 'MRLLRLDNGLLQLELTGDQLAAFSNGLNEALNAVEDWEFRTRLGVDRDAARGWLSELRVLERQVEQCGDA' A
#
# COMPACT_ATOMS: atom_id res chain seq x y z
N MET A 1 -4.84 12.29 2.36
CA MET A 1 -5.62 11.10 1.97
C MET A 1 -7.07 11.48 2.08
N ARG A 2 -7.86 11.20 1.04
CA ARG A 2 -9.30 11.45 1.01
C ARG A 2 -10.03 10.22 0.50
N LEU A 3 -11.14 9.86 1.15
CA LEU A 3 -12.07 8.86 0.65
C LEU A 3 -12.83 9.43 -0.56
N LEU A 4 -12.72 8.78 -1.72
CA LEU A 4 -13.47 9.15 -2.91
C LEU A 4 -14.76 8.35 -3.03
N ARG A 5 -14.69 7.03 -2.81
CA ARG A 5 -15.82 6.12 -2.95
C ARG A 5 -15.65 4.86 -2.10
N LEU A 6 -16.77 4.34 -1.60
CA LEU A 6 -16.89 3.01 -1.01
C LEU A 6 -18.11 2.32 -1.64
N ASP A 7 -17.91 1.23 -2.36
CA ASP A 7 -18.98 0.49 -3.02
C ASP A 7 -18.62 -0.99 -3.17
N ASN A 8 -19.56 -1.90 -2.88
CA ASN A 8 -19.36 -3.35 -2.95
C ASN A 8 -18.06 -3.86 -2.28
N GLY A 9 -17.68 -3.25 -1.15
CA GLY A 9 -16.44 -3.60 -0.43
C GLY A 9 -15.15 -3.06 -1.06
N LEU A 10 -15.23 -2.29 -2.15
CA LEU A 10 -14.10 -1.63 -2.79
C LEU A 10 -13.97 -0.20 -2.31
N LEU A 11 -12.76 0.14 -1.88
CA LEU A 11 -12.37 1.44 -1.38
C LEU A 11 -11.53 2.18 -2.43
N GLN A 12 -11.94 3.38 -2.81
CA GLN A 12 -11.13 4.28 -3.65
C GLN A 12 -10.66 5.48 -2.83
N LEU A 13 -9.35 5.68 -2.80
CA LEU A 13 -8.68 6.77 -2.06
C LEU A 13 -7.94 7.68 -3.03
N GLU A 14 -7.97 8.97 -2.73
CA GLU A 14 -7.05 9.97 -3.28
C GLU A 14 -5.89 10.18 -2.30
N LEU A 15 -4.67 10.12 -2.83
CA LEU A 15 -3.42 10.24 -2.07
C LEU A 15 -2.48 11.22 -2.80
N THR A 16 -1.70 11.97 -2.02
CA THR A 16 -0.50 12.62 -2.56
C THR A 16 0.61 11.58 -2.76
N GLY A 17 1.65 11.92 -3.55
CA GLY A 17 2.83 11.07 -3.69
C GLY A 17 3.46 10.68 -2.35
N ASP A 18 3.64 11.65 -1.46
CA ASP A 18 4.18 11.40 -0.11
C ASP A 18 3.32 10.44 0.73
N GLN A 19 1.99 10.50 0.57
CA GLN A 19 1.08 9.61 1.30
C GLN A 19 1.13 8.19 0.75
N LEU A 20 1.27 8.04 -0.57
CA LEU A 20 1.51 6.75 -1.20
C LEU A 20 2.84 6.15 -0.71
N ALA A 21 3.90 6.95 -0.68
CA ALA A 21 5.21 6.55 -0.16
C ALA A 21 5.15 6.12 1.31
N ALA A 22 4.46 6.89 2.16
CA ALA A 22 4.26 6.53 3.56
C ALA A 22 3.52 5.19 3.73
N PHE A 23 2.51 4.93 2.90
CA PHE A 23 1.75 3.68 2.94
C PHE A 23 2.59 2.47 2.53
N SER A 24 3.33 2.58 1.43
CA SER A 24 4.27 1.57 0.94
C SER A 24 5.36 1.25 1.97
N ASN A 25 5.93 2.28 2.60
CA ASN A 25 6.93 2.11 3.66
C ASN A 25 6.34 1.39 4.88
N GLY A 26 5.14 1.77 5.34
CA GLY A 26 4.47 1.09 6.45
C GLY A 26 4.17 -0.38 6.18
N LEU A 27 3.76 -0.72 4.95
CA LEU A 27 3.58 -2.11 4.53
C LEU A 27 4.91 -2.88 4.50
N ASN A 28 5.97 -2.26 3.98
CA ASN A 28 7.30 -2.84 3.98
C ASN A 28 7.83 -3.07 5.40
N GLU A 29 7.61 -2.14 6.33
CA GLU A 29 7.97 -2.33 7.73
C GLU A 29 7.21 -3.50 8.35
N ALA A 30 5.90 -3.59 8.16
CA ALA A 30 5.09 -4.70 8.67
C ALA A 30 5.57 -6.05 8.14
N LEU A 31 5.94 -6.13 6.86
CA LEU A 31 6.49 -7.34 6.22
C LEU A 31 7.78 -7.84 6.88
N ASN A 32 8.59 -6.93 7.42
CA ASN A 32 9.89 -7.26 8.03
C ASN A 32 9.83 -7.36 9.56
N ALA A 33 8.89 -6.69 10.21
CA ALA A 33 8.83 -6.58 11.66
C ALA A 33 7.86 -7.56 12.33
N VAL A 34 6.81 -7.99 11.64
CA VAL A 34 5.81 -8.93 12.20
C VAL A 34 6.24 -10.36 11.90
N GLU A 35 6.00 -11.30 12.81
CA GLU A 35 6.28 -12.71 12.59
C GLU A 35 5.27 -13.36 11.61
N ASP A 36 5.65 -14.45 10.94
CA ASP A 36 4.81 -15.08 9.89
C ASP A 36 3.41 -15.49 10.39
N TRP A 37 3.34 -16.17 11.55
CA TRP A 37 2.08 -16.66 12.12
C TRP A 37 1.16 -15.52 12.57
N GLU A 38 1.75 -14.39 12.97
CA GLU A 38 1.02 -13.22 13.45
C GLU A 38 0.58 -12.31 12.29
N PHE A 39 1.34 -12.28 11.20
CA PHE A 39 1.12 -11.40 10.05
C PHE A 39 -0.29 -11.54 9.50
N ARG A 40 -0.70 -12.78 9.18
CA ARG A 40 -2.03 -13.06 8.64
C ARG A 40 -3.15 -12.66 9.61
N THR A 41 -2.95 -12.89 10.90
CA THR A 41 -3.94 -12.57 11.93
C THR A 41 -4.13 -11.06 12.07
N ARG A 42 -3.05 -10.28 12.01
CA ARG A 42 -3.10 -8.82 12.15
C ARG A 42 -3.56 -8.11 10.89
N LEU A 43 -3.07 -8.53 9.72
CA LEU A 43 -3.32 -7.81 8.46
C LEU A 43 -4.45 -8.42 7.62
N GLY A 44 -4.94 -9.61 7.99
CA GLY A 44 -6.01 -10.30 7.28
C GLY A 44 -5.60 -10.88 5.92
N VAL A 45 -4.31 -10.81 5.57
CA VAL A 45 -3.76 -11.32 4.31
C VAL A 45 -2.47 -12.09 4.50
N ASP A 46 -2.19 -13.00 3.58
CA ASP A 46 -0.94 -13.75 3.57
C ASP A 46 0.23 -12.85 3.10
N ARG A 47 1.42 -13.17 3.60
CA ARG A 47 2.64 -12.39 3.35
C ARG A 47 2.99 -12.24 1.87
N ASP A 48 2.74 -13.27 1.08
CA ASP A 48 3.03 -13.23 -0.36
C ASP A 48 2.08 -12.30 -1.12
N ALA A 49 0.79 -12.25 -0.72
CA ALA A 49 -0.14 -11.28 -1.27
C ALA A 49 0.28 -9.84 -0.91
N ALA A 50 0.66 -9.61 0.34
CA ALA A 50 1.18 -8.31 0.79
C ALA A 50 2.46 -7.88 0.06
N ARG A 51 3.36 -8.82 -0.27
CA ARG A 51 4.53 -8.53 -1.14
C ARG A 51 4.13 -8.15 -2.55
N GLY A 52 3.11 -8.81 -3.10
CA GLY A 52 2.51 -8.43 -4.39
C GLY A 52 2.01 -6.98 -4.36
N TRP A 53 1.23 -6.64 -3.34
CA TRP A 53 0.73 -5.27 -3.16
C TRP A 53 1.84 -4.24 -3.02
N LEU A 54 2.90 -4.53 -2.24
CA LEU A 54 4.05 -3.64 -2.12
C LEU A 54 4.74 -3.40 -3.47
N SER A 55 4.83 -4.44 -4.32
CA SER A 55 5.40 -4.30 -5.66
C SER A 55 4.56 -3.35 -6.53
N GLU A 56 3.23 -3.50 -6.50
CA GLU A 56 2.29 -2.62 -7.22
C GLU A 56 2.37 -1.19 -6.71
N LEU A 57 2.40 -0.97 -5.40
CA LEU A 57 2.55 0.36 -4.79
C LEU A 57 3.84 1.05 -5.26
N ARG A 58 4.97 0.34 -5.30
CA ARG A 58 6.24 0.87 -5.80
C ARG A 58 6.22 1.22 -7.29
N VAL A 59 5.42 0.52 -8.10
CA VAL A 59 5.21 0.90 -9.51
C VAL A 59 4.44 2.22 -9.58
N LEU A 60 3.38 2.35 -8.78
CA LEU A 60 2.57 3.58 -8.72
C LEU A 60 3.39 4.78 -8.23
N GLU A 61 4.25 4.60 -7.22
CA GLU A 61 5.16 5.65 -6.75
C GLU A 61 6.01 6.22 -7.87
N ARG A 62 6.67 5.35 -8.64
CA ARG A 62 7.51 5.77 -9.78
C ARG A 62 6.69 6.51 -10.84
N GLN A 63 5.44 6.12 -11.06
CA GLN A 63 4.56 6.82 -12.00
C GLN A 63 4.17 8.21 -11.49
N VAL A 64 3.86 8.34 -10.19
CA VAL A 64 3.53 9.63 -9.58
C VAL A 64 4.72 10.58 -9.61
N GLU A 65 5.93 10.10 -9.33
CA GLU A 65 7.18 10.86 -9.47
C GLU A 65 7.36 11.38 -10.92
N GLN A 66 7.17 10.51 -11.92
CA GLN A 66 7.27 10.88 -13.34
C GLN A 66 6.20 11.86 -13.80
N CYS A 67 5.03 11.90 -13.14
CA CYS A 67 3.98 12.88 -13.42
C CYS A 67 4.21 14.23 -12.71
N GLY A 68 5.07 14.28 -11.70
CA GLY A 68 5.36 15.48 -10.91
C GLY A 68 6.44 16.40 -11.49
N ASP A 69 7.13 15.99 -12.55
CA ASP A 69 8.25 16.72 -13.19
C ASP A 69 7.80 17.70 -14.32
N ALA A 70 6.54 18.18 -14.31
CA ALA A 70 6.00 19.12 -15.31
C ALA A 70 5.71 20.52 -14.74
#